data_AF-A0A7Y0BX23-F1
#
_entry.id   AF-A0A7Y0BX23-F1
#
_cell.length_a   1.000
_cell.length_b   1.000
_cell.length_c   1.000
_cell.angle_alpha   90.00
_cell.angle_beta   90.00
_cell.angle_gamma   90.00
#
_symmetry.space_group_name_H-M   'P 1'
#
loop_
_entity.id
_entity.type
_entity.pdbx_description
1 polymer ?
#
loop_
_entity_poly.entity_id
_entity_poly.type
_entity_poly.pdbx_seq_one_letter_code
_entity_poly.pdbx_strand_id
1 'polypeptide(L)'
;MAARVALLAGATGLVGRAVLARLLAGKPGSHYPDRPDYSAVHCVGRHVPAQQDPRLMVHLVGSFSDFTAPPVDDVFIALGTTLKVAGSRKAFRAIDVDAVLALAHAGRAAGATRLAVVSAMGADSRSAVYYNRVKGEMEDAVLKLGFRTVVIVRPSLLSGDRAALKQVPRLGEQWALRAAQWLNPLIPANYRAVEAAQVANALMDSLQSVGAGQRLLLSGELRRYPRKI
;
A
#
# COMPACT_ATOMS: atom_id res chain seq x y z
N MET A 1 2.55 -19.67 16.46
CA MET A 1 2.60 -19.61 14.98
C MET A 1 4.04 -19.35 14.56
N ALA A 2 4.50 -19.91 13.45
CA ALA A 2 5.81 -19.56 12.88
C ALA A 2 5.84 -18.08 12.48
N ALA A 3 6.96 -17.41 12.72
CA ALA A 3 7.17 -16.02 12.32
C ALA A 3 7.20 -15.92 10.79
N ARG A 4 6.51 -14.92 10.23
CA ARG A 4 6.28 -14.77 8.79
C ARG A 4 7.33 -13.89 8.14
N VAL A 5 7.46 -13.98 6.82
CA VAL A 5 8.35 -13.14 6.02
C VAL A 5 7.52 -12.26 5.07
N ALA A 6 7.77 -10.95 5.06
CA ALA A 6 7.07 -9.99 4.21
C ALA A 6 7.93 -9.50 3.05
N LEU A 7 7.32 -9.33 1.88
CA LEU A 7 7.81 -8.50 0.79
C LEU A 7 7.06 -7.15 0.80
N LEU A 8 7.78 -6.03 0.81
CA LEU A 8 7.20 -4.68 0.75
C LEU A 8 7.75 -3.89 -0.44
N ALA A 9 6.85 -3.44 -1.31
CA ALA A 9 7.14 -2.50 -2.38
C ALA A 9 6.62 -1.09 -2.03
N GLY A 10 7.42 -0.06 -2.32
CA GLY A 10 7.04 1.33 -2.06
C GLY A 10 7.33 1.82 -0.63
N ALA A 11 8.26 1.18 0.07
CA ALA A 11 8.62 1.47 1.46
C ALA A 11 9.03 2.93 1.76
N THR A 12 9.46 3.69 0.75
CA THR A 12 9.86 5.10 0.89
C THR A 12 8.71 6.08 0.72
N GLY A 13 7.56 5.64 0.19
CA GLY A 13 6.35 6.44 0.03
C GLY A 13 5.56 6.61 1.33
N LEU A 14 4.58 7.51 1.33
CA LEU A 14 3.82 7.87 2.53
C LEU A 14 3.19 6.65 3.24
N VAL A 15 2.42 5.84 2.51
CA VAL A 15 1.81 4.62 3.06
C VAL A 15 2.84 3.54 3.31
N GLY A 16 3.80 3.35 2.40
CA GLY A 16 4.81 2.30 2.54
C GLY A 16 5.71 2.48 3.76
N ARG A 17 6.03 3.72 4.16
CA ARG A 17 6.74 4.01 5.42
C ARG A 17 5.94 3.56 6.64
N ALA A 18 4.63 3.79 6.62
CA ALA A 18 3.73 3.38 7.71
C ALA A 18 3.57 1.85 7.75
N VAL A 19 3.47 1.18 6.59
CA VAL A 19 3.47 -0.29 6.50
C VAL A 19 4.80 -0.86 7.02
N LEU A 20 5.94 -0.30 6.59
CA LEU A 20 7.26 -0.73 7.07
C LEU A 20 7.39 -0.58 8.59
N ALA A 21 7.03 0.59 9.12
CA ALA A 21 7.05 0.83 10.56
C ALA A 21 6.19 -0.21 11.30
N ARG A 22 5.03 -0.58 10.76
CA ARG A 22 4.13 -1.54 11.39
C ARG A 22 4.64 -2.97 11.30
N LEU A 23 5.24 -3.36 10.18
CA LEU A 23 5.89 -4.67 10.03
C LEU A 23 7.04 -4.84 11.04
N LEU A 24 7.78 -3.76 11.31
CA LEU A 24 8.91 -3.76 12.24
C LEU A 24 8.49 -3.54 13.71
N ALA A 25 7.27 -3.07 13.98
CA ALA A 25 6.81 -2.82 15.35
C ALA A 25 6.59 -4.11 16.17
N GLY A 26 6.38 -5.26 15.54
CA GLY A 26 6.30 -6.54 16.24
C GLY A 26 7.69 -6.98 16.71
N LYS A 27 7.89 -7.24 18.00
CA LYS A 27 9.09 -7.96 18.46
C LYS A 27 8.75 -9.45 18.50
N PRO A 28 9.67 -10.35 18.08
CA PRO A 28 9.56 -11.77 18.42
C PRO A 28 9.30 -11.93 19.92
N GLY A 29 8.11 -12.40 20.28
CA GLY A 29 7.72 -12.58 21.70
C GLY A 29 7.07 -11.36 22.39
N SER A 30 6.64 -10.33 21.66
CA SER A 30 5.82 -9.25 22.23
C SER A 30 4.37 -9.68 22.44
N HIS A 31 3.84 -9.37 23.63
CA HIS A 31 2.52 -9.74 24.18
C HIS A 31 1.30 -9.09 23.47
N TYR A 32 1.33 -8.85 22.16
CA TYR A 32 0.10 -8.52 21.41
C TYR A 32 -0.44 -9.80 20.76
N PRO A 33 -1.36 -10.53 21.44
CA PRO A 33 -1.70 -11.92 21.10
C PRO A 33 -2.25 -12.12 19.68
N ASP A 34 -2.68 -11.05 19.01
CA ASP A 34 -3.36 -11.10 17.73
C ASP A 34 -2.51 -10.61 16.53
N ARG A 35 -1.22 -10.31 16.71
CA ARG A 35 -0.35 -9.85 15.61
C ARG A 35 0.66 -10.93 15.21
N PRO A 36 0.77 -11.29 13.91
CA PRO A 36 1.84 -12.15 13.45
C PRO A 36 3.17 -11.41 13.56
N ASP A 37 4.13 -12.05 14.21
CA ASP A 37 5.51 -11.61 14.20
C ASP A 37 6.11 -11.83 12.80
N TYR A 38 6.74 -10.79 12.27
CA TYR A 38 7.56 -10.90 11.06
C TYR A 38 9.02 -11.13 11.46
N SER A 39 9.58 -12.25 11.01
CA SER A 39 10.99 -12.61 11.21
C SER A 39 11.91 -11.86 10.25
N ALA A 40 11.42 -11.54 9.05
CA ALA A 40 12.13 -10.75 8.05
C ALA A 40 11.19 -9.89 7.21
N VAL A 41 11.69 -8.73 6.79
CA VAL A 41 10.99 -7.80 5.90
C VAL A 41 11.91 -7.45 4.74
N HIS A 42 11.57 -7.93 3.54
CA HIS A 42 12.26 -7.60 2.30
C HIS A 42 11.62 -6.37 1.67
N CYS A 43 12.35 -5.26 1.62
CA CYS A 43 11.92 -4.05 0.93
C CYS A 43 12.52 -4.01 -0.46
N VAL A 44 11.68 -3.95 -1.49
CA VAL A 44 12.11 -3.79 -2.89
C VAL A 44 11.77 -2.39 -3.40
N GLY A 45 12.74 -1.73 -4.03
CA GLY A 45 12.57 -0.35 -4.47
C GLY A 45 13.79 0.23 -5.16
N ARG A 46 13.73 1.53 -5.43
CA ARG A 46 14.82 2.30 -6.05
C ARG A 46 15.65 3.12 -5.05
N HIS A 47 15.19 3.18 -3.81
CA HIS A 47 15.81 3.95 -2.74
C HIS A 47 15.74 3.19 -1.42
N VAL A 48 16.76 3.37 -0.59
CA VAL A 48 16.83 2.79 0.75
C VAL A 48 15.80 3.49 1.66
N PRO A 49 14.97 2.75 2.43
CA PRO A 49 14.10 3.34 3.44
C PRO A 49 14.90 3.98 4.58
N ALA A 50 14.28 4.92 5.30
CA ALA A 50 14.95 5.63 6.39
C ALA A 50 15.09 4.77 7.67
N GLN A 51 14.18 3.82 7.86
CA GLN A 51 14.17 2.89 8.98
C GLN A 51 15.33 1.90 8.88
N GLN A 52 15.89 1.54 10.02
CA GLN A 52 16.91 0.50 10.16
C GLN A 52 16.42 -0.53 11.19
N ASP A 53 16.52 -1.82 10.86
CA ASP A 53 16.17 -2.94 11.74
C ASP A 53 16.96 -4.17 11.28
N PRO A 54 17.47 -5.04 12.17
CA PRO A 54 18.18 -6.26 11.78
C PRO A 54 17.38 -7.22 10.90
N ARG A 55 16.05 -7.15 10.92
CA ARG A 55 15.15 -7.96 10.09
C ARG A 55 14.87 -7.35 8.73
N LEU A 56 15.29 -6.10 8.50
CA LEU A 56 15.04 -5.37 7.27
C LEU A 56 16.13 -5.68 6.24
N MET A 57 15.72 -6.27 5.13
CA MET A 57 16.58 -6.55 3.98
C MET A 57 16.16 -5.68 2.81
N VAL A 58 17.09 -4.90 2.25
CA VAL A 58 16.79 -3.94 1.18
C VAL A 58 17.31 -4.45 -0.16
N HIS A 59 16.40 -4.53 -1.14
CA HIS A 59 16.67 -4.93 -2.51
C HIS A 59 16.51 -3.71 -3.44
N LEU A 60 17.63 -3.13 -3.86
CA LEU A 60 17.63 -2.04 -4.82
C LEU A 60 17.58 -2.60 -6.24
N VAL A 61 16.61 -2.15 -7.03
CA VAL A 61 16.39 -2.63 -8.39
C VAL A 61 16.30 -1.48 -9.38
N GLY A 62 16.92 -1.65 -10.56
CA GLY A 62 16.73 -0.74 -11.69
C GLY A 62 15.37 -0.96 -12.38
N SER A 63 14.88 -2.20 -12.34
CA SER A 63 13.63 -2.65 -12.96
C SER A 63 12.94 -3.64 -12.03
N PHE A 64 11.64 -3.48 -11.82
CA PHE A 64 10.85 -4.39 -10.98
C PHE A 64 10.54 -5.72 -11.67
N SER A 65 10.58 -5.76 -13.01
CA SER A 65 10.29 -6.96 -13.79
C SER A 65 11.38 -8.04 -13.64
N ASP A 66 12.60 -7.62 -13.34
CA ASP A 66 13.76 -8.52 -13.19
C ASP A 66 13.95 -8.98 -11.73
N PHE A 67 13.11 -8.49 -10.81
CA PHE A 67 13.22 -8.82 -9.40
C PHE A 67 12.74 -10.24 -9.11
N THR A 68 13.66 -11.07 -8.60
CA THR A 68 13.32 -12.38 -8.03
C THR A 68 13.17 -12.25 -6.53
N ALA A 69 11.97 -12.52 -6.01
CA ALA A 69 11.72 -12.43 -4.58
C ALA A 69 12.38 -13.62 -3.83
N PRO A 70 12.99 -13.38 -2.65
CA PRO A 70 13.32 -14.45 -1.72
C PRO A 70 12.04 -15.09 -1.15
N PRO A 71 12.13 -16.27 -0.51
CA PRO A 71 10.96 -16.92 0.11
C PRO A 71 10.20 -15.99 1.04
N VAL A 72 8.92 -15.77 0.74
CA VAL A 72 8.05 -14.81 1.45
C VAL A 72 6.67 -15.41 1.67
N ASP A 73 6.01 -15.02 2.75
CA ASP A 73 4.65 -15.46 3.08
C ASP A 73 3.58 -14.46 2.59
N ASP A 74 3.93 -13.18 2.64
CA ASP A 74 3.01 -12.06 2.43
C ASP A 74 3.64 -10.99 1.52
N VAL A 75 2.81 -10.39 0.66
CA VAL A 75 3.21 -9.28 -0.21
C VAL A 75 2.41 -8.03 0.14
N PHE A 76 3.11 -6.92 0.32
CA PHE A 76 2.53 -5.59 0.51
C PHE A 76 3.00 -4.67 -0.62
N ILE A 77 2.07 -4.05 -1.34
CA ILE A 77 2.37 -3.14 -2.44
C ILE A 77 1.76 -1.78 -2.16
N ALA A 78 2.60 -0.83 -1.77
CA ALA A 78 2.27 0.58 -1.58
C ALA A 78 2.85 1.45 -2.71
N LEU A 79 3.03 0.87 -3.90
CA LEU A 79 3.42 1.60 -5.10
C LEU A 79 2.24 2.42 -5.64
N GLY A 80 2.59 3.58 -6.18
CA GLY A 80 1.65 4.43 -6.88
C GLY A 80 2.30 5.77 -7.15
N THR A 81 1.98 6.33 -8.31
CA THR A 81 2.35 7.71 -8.64
C THR A 81 1.11 8.49 -9.05
N THR A 82 1.28 9.74 -9.44
CA THR A 82 0.22 10.51 -10.10
C THR A 82 0.58 10.68 -11.55
N LEU A 83 -0.42 10.86 -12.43
CA LEU A 83 -0.16 11.10 -13.84
C LEU A 83 0.78 12.30 -14.05
N LYS A 84 0.66 13.35 -13.21
CA LYS A 84 1.55 14.51 -13.22
C LYS A 84 3.00 14.15 -12.89
N VAL A 85 3.23 13.34 -11.85
CA VAL A 85 4.57 12.92 -11.44
C VAL A 85 5.17 11.90 -12.41
N ALA A 86 4.34 11.03 -12.99
CA ALA A 86 4.77 10.07 -14.01
C ALA A 86 5.16 10.75 -15.33
N GLY A 87 4.61 11.93 -15.62
CA GLY A 87 4.86 12.71 -16.84
C GLY A 87 4.20 12.16 -18.10
N SER A 88 3.82 10.87 -18.15
CA SER A 88 3.12 10.28 -19.29
C SER A 88 2.17 9.15 -18.87
N ARG A 89 1.21 8.82 -19.75
CA ARG A 89 0.29 7.68 -19.57
C ARG A 89 1.03 6.34 -19.51
N LYS A 90 2.05 6.17 -20.35
CA LYS A 90 2.90 4.97 -20.40
C LYS A 90 3.68 4.78 -19.09
N ALA A 91 4.36 5.84 -18.64
CA ALA A 91 5.10 5.80 -17.38
C ALA A 91 4.18 5.58 -16.17
N PHE A 92 2.98 6.17 -16.19
CA PHE A 92 1.98 5.92 -15.15
C PHE A 92 1.58 4.46 -15.10
N ARG A 93 1.23 3.86 -16.25
CA ARG A 93 0.87 2.43 -16.34
C ARG A 93 2.01 1.51 -15.91
N ALA A 94 3.23 1.81 -16.32
CA ALA A 94 4.42 1.04 -15.94
C ALA A 94 4.60 0.93 -14.42
N ILE A 95 4.25 1.99 -13.68
CA ILE A 95 4.36 2.03 -12.21
C ILE A 95 3.11 1.46 -11.54
N ASP A 96 1.93 1.91 -11.96
CA ASP A 96 0.67 1.62 -11.26
C ASP A 96 0.04 0.28 -11.63
N VAL A 97 0.49 -0.37 -12.71
CA VAL A 97 0.05 -1.71 -13.14
C VAL A 97 1.24 -2.65 -13.26
N ASP A 98 2.17 -2.35 -14.18
CA ASP A 98 3.16 -3.35 -14.59
C ASP A 98 4.10 -3.72 -13.45
N ALA A 99 4.63 -2.72 -12.72
CA ALA A 99 5.45 -2.94 -11.54
C ALA A 99 4.69 -3.63 -10.39
N VAL A 100 3.41 -3.30 -10.20
CA VAL A 100 2.56 -3.93 -9.17
C VAL A 100 2.39 -5.42 -9.48
N LEU A 101 2.06 -5.75 -10.73
CA LEU A 101 1.87 -7.14 -11.16
C LEU A 101 3.18 -7.91 -11.12
N ALA A 102 4.29 -7.34 -11.59
CA ALA A 102 5.60 -7.97 -11.54
C ALA A 102 5.98 -8.40 -10.10
N LEU A 103 5.81 -7.49 -9.13
CA LEU A 103 6.15 -7.77 -7.74
C LEU A 103 5.16 -8.71 -7.06
N ALA A 104 3.87 -8.64 -7.40
CA ALA A 104 2.88 -9.60 -6.93
C ALA A 104 3.20 -11.01 -7.46
N HIS A 105 3.54 -11.13 -8.75
CA HIS A 105 3.98 -12.40 -9.35
C HIS A 105 5.25 -12.94 -8.69
N ALA A 106 6.28 -12.10 -8.51
CA ALA A 106 7.53 -12.49 -7.88
C ALA A 106 7.30 -13.02 -6.46
N GLY A 107 6.52 -12.30 -5.65
CA GLY A 107 6.19 -12.74 -4.29
C GLY A 107 5.38 -14.05 -4.27
N ARG A 108 4.39 -14.20 -5.15
CA ARG A 108 3.62 -15.46 -5.26
C ARG A 108 4.50 -16.64 -5.67
N ALA A 109 5.38 -16.45 -6.66
CA ALA A 109 6.33 -17.47 -7.10
C ALA A 109 7.29 -17.88 -5.97
N ALA A 110 7.60 -16.97 -5.06
CA ALA A 110 8.40 -17.22 -3.87
C ALA A 110 7.62 -17.79 -2.67
N GLY A 111 6.36 -18.19 -2.86
CA GLY A 111 5.56 -18.87 -1.84
C GLY A 111 4.51 -18.01 -1.15
N ALA A 112 4.40 -16.71 -1.48
CA ALA A 112 3.45 -15.86 -0.79
C ALA A 112 2.01 -16.29 -1.11
N THR A 113 1.21 -16.41 -0.05
CA THR A 113 -0.20 -16.81 -0.15
C THR A 113 -1.15 -15.64 0.04
N ARG A 114 -0.64 -14.50 0.52
CA ARG A 114 -1.45 -13.31 0.82
C ARG A 114 -0.86 -12.06 0.17
N LEU A 115 -1.72 -11.23 -0.40
CA LEU A 115 -1.36 -9.96 -1.01
C LEU A 115 -2.22 -8.83 -0.46
N ALA A 116 -1.59 -7.71 -0.10
CA ALA A 116 -2.25 -6.47 0.25
C ALA A 116 -1.73 -5.34 -0.65
N VAL A 117 -2.62 -4.64 -1.36
CA VAL A 117 -2.26 -3.60 -2.33
C VAL A 117 -3.03 -2.30 -2.11
N VAL A 118 -2.34 -1.17 -2.28
CA VAL A 118 -2.93 0.15 -2.26
C VAL A 118 -3.40 0.53 -3.67
N SER A 119 -4.70 0.73 -3.81
CA SER A 119 -5.34 1.29 -5.00
C SER A 119 -5.73 2.75 -4.76
N ALA A 120 -6.89 3.19 -5.26
CA ALA A 120 -7.42 4.53 -5.08
C ALA A 120 -8.96 4.53 -5.14
N MET A 121 -9.58 5.50 -4.46
CA MET A 121 -11.01 5.75 -4.60
C MET A 121 -11.39 6.01 -6.06
N GLY A 122 -12.49 5.39 -6.49
CA GLY A 122 -13.01 5.51 -7.86
C GLY A 122 -12.36 4.58 -8.89
N ALA A 123 -11.44 3.70 -8.48
CA ALA A 123 -10.88 2.67 -9.36
C ALA A 123 -11.99 1.80 -10.00
N ASP A 124 -11.99 1.73 -11.34
CA ASP A 124 -12.95 1.01 -12.15
C ASP A 124 -12.37 0.84 -13.56
N SER A 125 -12.13 -0.39 -14.01
CA SER A 125 -11.53 -0.69 -15.32
C SER A 125 -12.40 -0.22 -16.51
N ARG A 126 -13.66 0.13 -16.28
CA ARG A 126 -14.57 0.69 -17.29
C ARG A 126 -14.68 2.21 -17.24
N SER A 127 -13.97 2.88 -16.33
CA SER A 127 -14.04 4.33 -16.17
C SER A 127 -13.54 5.07 -17.42
N ALA A 128 -14.24 6.16 -17.78
CA ALA A 128 -13.77 7.11 -18.79
C ALA A 128 -12.52 7.89 -18.32
N VAL A 129 -12.39 8.12 -17.01
CA VAL A 129 -11.23 8.76 -16.38
C VAL A 129 -10.04 7.79 -16.37
N TYR A 130 -8.96 8.15 -17.07
CA TYR A 130 -7.79 7.30 -17.26
C TYR A 130 -7.16 6.81 -15.95
N TYR A 131 -7.01 7.69 -14.96
CA TYR A 131 -6.44 7.33 -13.65
C TYR A 131 -7.24 6.20 -12.97
N ASN A 132 -8.56 6.36 -12.88
CA ASN A 132 -9.48 5.38 -12.31
C ASN A 132 -9.48 4.07 -13.10
N ARG A 133 -9.42 4.16 -14.43
CA ARG A 133 -9.35 3.01 -15.32
C ARG A 133 -8.12 2.16 -15.07
N VAL A 134 -6.95 2.77 -15.09
CA VAL A 134 -5.67 2.07 -14.85
C VAL A 134 -5.63 1.44 -13.45
N LYS A 135 -6.12 2.14 -12.42
CA LYS A 135 -6.22 1.56 -11.07
C LYS A 135 -7.20 0.37 -11.03
N GLY A 136 -8.35 0.46 -11.70
CA GLY A 136 -9.29 -0.66 -11.79
C GLY A 136 -8.72 -1.86 -12.57
N GLU A 137 -8.01 -1.62 -13.66
CA GLU A 137 -7.31 -2.68 -14.43
C GLU A 137 -6.24 -3.38 -13.58
N MET A 138 -5.50 -2.65 -12.74
CA MET A 138 -4.57 -3.24 -11.78
C MET A 138 -5.30 -4.14 -10.78
N GLU A 139 -6.42 -3.67 -10.21
CA GLU A 139 -7.21 -4.46 -9.27
C GLU A 139 -7.71 -5.76 -9.91
N ASP A 140 -8.32 -5.66 -11.10
CA ASP A 140 -8.84 -6.81 -11.84
C ASP A 140 -7.74 -7.84 -12.14
N ALA A 141 -6.54 -7.37 -12.48
CA ALA A 141 -5.40 -8.23 -12.75
C ALA A 141 -4.88 -8.91 -11.47
N VAL A 142 -4.72 -8.14 -10.39
CA VAL A 142 -4.26 -8.65 -9.09
C VAL A 142 -5.21 -9.74 -8.54
N LEU A 143 -6.52 -9.57 -8.68
CA LEU A 143 -7.51 -10.54 -8.20
C LEU A 143 -7.44 -11.88 -8.93
N LYS A 144 -6.91 -11.90 -10.16
CA LYS A 144 -6.71 -13.10 -10.98
C LYS A 144 -5.39 -13.82 -10.70
N LEU A 145 -4.52 -13.24 -9.86
CA LEU A 145 -3.22 -13.81 -9.55
C LEU A 145 -3.28 -15.04 -8.66
N GLY A 146 -4.45 -15.47 -8.16
CA GLY A 146 -4.58 -16.74 -7.43
C GLY A 146 -3.87 -16.79 -6.08
N PHE A 147 -3.76 -15.65 -5.39
CA PHE A 147 -3.46 -15.61 -3.97
C PHE A 147 -4.63 -16.18 -3.16
N ARG A 148 -4.33 -16.83 -2.03
CA ARG A 148 -5.36 -17.31 -1.10
C ARG A 148 -6.14 -16.15 -0.48
N THR A 149 -5.45 -15.05 -0.17
CA THR A 149 -6.07 -13.83 0.36
C THR A 149 -5.57 -12.62 -0.41
N VAL A 150 -6.49 -11.77 -0.86
CA VAL A 150 -6.18 -10.48 -1.51
C VAL A 150 -6.91 -9.37 -0.76
N VAL A 151 -6.17 -8.35 -0.32
CA VAL A 151 -6.71 -7.14 0.28
C VAL A 151 -6.39 -5.96 -0.62
N ILE A 152 -7.42 -5.25 -1.06
CA ILE A 152 -7.32 -4.03 -1.84
C ILE A 152 -7.85 -2.88 -0.99
N VAL A 153 -7.05 -1.84 -0.81
CA VAL A 153 -7.49 -0.63 -0.12
C VAL A 153 -7.58 0.51 -1.12
N ARG A 154 -8.75 1.16 -1.18
CA ARG A 154 -9.02 2.35 -2.00
C ARG A 154 -9.05 3.59 -1.11
N PRO A 155 -7.90 4.20 -0.78
CA PRO A 155 -7.87 5.44 -0.03
C PRO A 155 -8.34 6.62 -0.89
N SER A 156 -8.89 7.63 -0.22
CA SER A 156 -9.17 8.95 -0.80
C SER A 156 -7.88 9.80 -0.82
N LEU A 157 -7.99 11.10 -0.50
CA LEU A 157 -6.84 11.96 -0.25
C LEU A 157 -6.07 11.49 1.00
N LEU A 158 -4.79 11.17 0.83
CA LEU A 158 -3.90 10.92 1.96
C LEU A 158 -3.50 12.24 2.62
N SER A 159 -3.88 12.41 3.89
CA SER A 159 -3.38 13.46 4.77
C SER A 159 -2.05 13.01 5.38
N GLY A 160 -1.00 13.77 5.12
CA GLY A 160 0.34 13.50 5.62
C GLY A 160 1.31 14.56 5.10
N ASP A 161 2.42 14.74 5.80
CA ASP A 161 3.39 15.78 5.47
C ASP A 161 4.15 15.44 4.17
N ARG A 162 3.58 15.87 3.04
CA ARG A 162 4.17 15.67 1.70
C ARG A 162 5.41 16.54 1.49
N ALA A 163 5.69 17.50 2.38
CA ALA A 163 6.94 18.24 2.38
C ALA A 163 8.13 17.33 2.69
N ALA A 164 7.96 16.32 3.55
CA ALA A 164 8.97 15.29 3.83
C ALA A 164 9.28 14.35 2.64
N LEU A 165 8.48 14.42 1.56
CA LEU A 165 8.65 13.62 0.34
C LEU A 165 9.18 14.43 -0.85
N LYS A 166 9.59 15.70 -0.64
CA LYS A 166 10.02 16.63 -1.70
C LYS A 166 9.01 16.78 -2.85
N GLN A 167 7.72 16.52 -2.59
CA GLN A 167 6.67 16.69 -3.58
C GLN A 167 6.14 18.13 -3.51
N VAL A 168 6.02 18.79 -4.67
CA VAL A 168 5.46 20.14 -4.77
C VAL A 168 4.08 20.14 -4.09
N PRO A 169 3.86 20.95 -3.04
CA PRO A 169 2.54 21.06 -2.42
C PRO A 169 1.54 21.44 -3.51
N ARG A 170 0.39 20.75 -3.57
CA ARG A 170 -0.69 21.15 -4.47
C ARG A 170 -1.14 22.53 -4.00
N LEU A 171 -0.74 23.59 -4.70
CA LEU A 171 -1.19 24.97 -4.43
C LEU A 171 -2.73 24.93 -4.37
N GLY A 172 -3.28 25.03 -3.15
CA GLY A 172 -4.70 24.84 -2.83
C GLY A 172 -4.99 23.90 -1.64
N GLU A 173 -4.10 22.96 -1.28
CA GLU A 173 -4.34 21.95 -0.24
C GLU A 173 -4.51 22.56 1.17
N GLN A 174 -3.84 23.65 1.52
CA GLN A 174 -3.91 24.20 2.89
C GLN A 174 -5.21 24.96 3.19
N TRP A 175 -5.79 25.63 2.19
CA TRP A 175 -7.07 26.33 2.33
C TRP A 175 -8.25 25.37 2.19
N ALA A 176 -8.16 24.39 1.28
CA ALA A 176 -9.15 23.33 1.14
C ALA A 176 -9.20 22.41 2.38
N LEU A 177 -8.06 22.08 3.01
CA LEU A 177 -8.04 21.26 4.24
C LEU A 177 -8.63 22.02 5.43
N ARG A 178 -8.39 23.34 5.57
CA ARG A 178 -8.99 24.16 6.63
C ARG A 178 -10.50 24.36 6.42
N ALA A 179 -10.96 24.59 5.18
CA ALA A 179 -12.38 24.68 4.86
C ALA A 179 -13.10 23.31 4.98
N ALA A 180 -12.45 22.22 4.57
CA ALA A 180 -12.98 20.86 4.71
C ALA A 180 -13.06 20.37 6.17
N GLN A 181 -12.28 20.94 7.09
CA GLN A 181 -12.43 20.67 8.53
C GLN A 181 -13.75 21.21 9.09
N TRP A 182 -14.25 22.33 8.56
CA TRP A 182 -15.56 22.90 8.93
C TRP A 182 -16.74 22.20 8.24
N LEU A 183 -16.58 21.77 6.97
CA LEU A 183 -17.61 21.04 6.21
C LEU A 183 -17.53 19.50 6.36
N ASN A 184 -16.68 19.02 7.27
CA ASN A 184 -16.40 17.60 7.48
C ASN A 184 -17.64 16.71 7.69
N PRO A 185 -18.73 17.14 8.37
CA PRO A 185 -19.93 16.29 8.47
C PRO A 185 -20.68 16.11 7.14
N LEU A 186 -20.55 17.04 6.18
CA LEU A 186 -21.28 17.04 4.91
C LEU A 186 -20.55 16.29 3.78
N ILE A 187 -19.23 16.07 3.90
CA ILE A 187 -18.45 15.32 2.92
C ILE A 187 -18.76 13.83 3.09
N PRO A 188 -19.13 13.07 2.04
CA PRO A 188 -19.38 11.64 2.16
C PRO A 188 -18.11 10.92 2.67
N ALA A 189 -18.28 9.90 3.52
CA ALA A 189 -17.19 9.29 4.28
C ALA A 189 -16.00 8.82 3.41
N ASN A 190 -16.29 8.35 2.19
CA ASN A 190 -15.30 7.84 1.23
C ASN A 190 -14.45 8.93 0.55
N TYR A 191 -14.76 10.21 0.73
CA TYR A 191 -14.02 11.34 0.13
C TYR A 191 -13.28 12.19 1.17
N ARG A 192 -13.46 11.91 2.46
CA ARG A 192 -12.71 12.56 3.54
C ARG A 192 -11.27 12.06 3.56
N ALA A 193 -10.32 12.94 3.85
CA ALA A 193 -8.92 12.58 3.92
C ALA A 193 -8.64 11.51 4.99
N VAL A 194 -7.69 10.62 4.71
CA VAL A 194 -7.25 9.54 5.60
C VAL A 194 -5.75 9.56 5.81
N GLU A 195 -5.31 9.15 6.99
CA GLU A 195 -3.88 9.14 7.31
C GLU A 195 -3.19 7.86 6.82
N ALA A 196 -1.90 7.97 6.51
CA ALA A 196 -1.08 6.85 6.03
C ALA A 196 -1.10 5.65 6.98
N ALA A 197 -1.08 5.93 8.29
CA ALA A 197 -1.17 4.93 9.34
C ALA A 197 -2.50 4.17 9.30
N GLN A 198 -3.61 4.84 9.01
CA GLN A 198 -4.92 4.19 8.89
C GLN A 198 -4.96 3.22 7.71
N VAL A 199 -4.37 3.60 6.57
CA VAL A 199 -4.25 2.73 5.40
C VAL A 199 -3.36 1.53 5.71
N ALA A 200 -2.19 1.75 6.31
CA ALA A 200 -1.26 0.68 6.69
C ALA A 200 -1.90 -0.28 7.69
N ASN A 201 -2.61 0.26 8.69
CA ASN A 201 -3.32 -0.53 9.68
C ASN A 201 -4.41 -1.40 9.04
N ALA A 202 -5.24 -0.78 8.19
CA ALA A 202 -6.30 -1.47 7.47
C ALA A 202 -5.78 -2.61 6.58
N LEU A 203 -4.69 -2.38 5.83
CA LEU A 203 -4.05 -3.41 5.01
C LEU A 203 -3.64 -4.62 5.86
N MET A 204 -2.90 -4.37 6.94
CA MET A 204 -2.31 -5.43 7.75
C MET A 204 -3.35 -6.18 8.57
N ASP A 205 -4.26 -5.48 9.25
CA ASP A 205 -5.34 -6.11 10.04
C ASP A 205 -6.24 -6.99 9.15
N SER A 206 -6.56 -6.51 7.95
CA SER A 206 -7.44 -7.24 7.02
C SER A 206 -6.75 -8.43 6.38
N LEU A 207 -5.44 -8.38 6.18
CA LEU A 207 -4.65 -9.52 5.70
C LEU A 207 -4.54 -10.62 6.76
N GLN A 208 -4.66 -10.24 8.04
CA GLN A 208 -4.51 -11.12 9.21
C GLN A 208 -5.84 -11.75 9.66
N SER A 209 -6.96 -11.06 9.41
CA SER A 209 -8.28 -11.57 9.78
C SER A 209 -8.59 -12.93 9.13
N VAL A 210 -9.25 -13.80 9.90
CA VAL A 210 -9.56 -15.19 9.53
C VAL A 210 -10.40 -15.22 8.25
N GLY A 211 -10.02 -16.09 7.31
CA GLY A 211 -10.75 -16.35 6.06
C GLY A 211 -9.91 -16.09 4.79
N ALA A 212 -9.90 -17.07 3.89
CA ALA A 212 -9.43 -16.89 2.52
C ALA A 212 -10.40 -15.99 1.73
N GLY A 213 -9.93 -15.35 0.66
CA GLY A 213 -10.78 -14.58 -0.24
C GLY A 213 -10.28 -13.16 -0.53
N GLN A 214 -11.13 -12.43 -1.25
CA GLN A 214 -10.85 -11.09 -1.73
C GLN A 214 -11.58 -10.07 -0.85
N ARG A 215 -10.88 -9.02 -0.41
CA ARG A 215 -11.43 -7.96 0.43
C ARG A 215 -11.12 -6.61 -0.19
N LEU A 216 -12.14 -5.79 -0.36
CA LEU A 216 -12.03 -4.42 -0.82
C LEU A 216 -12.44 -3.49 0.31
N LEU A 217 -11.55 -2.58 0.70
CA LEU A 217 -11.85 -1.56 1.71
C LEU A 217 -11.88 -0.17 1.07
N LEU A 218 -12.97 0.53 1.28
CA LEU A 218 -13.13 1.92 0.83
C LEU A 218 -12.62 2.90 1.89
N SER A 219 -12.30 4.11 1.45
CA SER A 219 -11.68 5.12 2.32
C SER A 219 -12.47 5.43 3.60
N GLY A 220 -13.80 5.35 3.57
CA GLY A 220 -14.65 5.61 4.74
C GLY A 220 -14.44 4.57 5.84
N GLU A 221 -14.20 3.31 5.47
CA GLU A 221 -13.94 2.21 6.40
C GLU A 221 -12.58 2.35 7.08
N LEU A 222 -11.60 2.95 6.40
CA LEU A 222 -10.24 3.13 6.93
C LEU A 222 -10.23 4.01 8.19
N ARG A 223 -11.25 4.85 8.37
CA ARG A 223 -11.33 5.79 9.49
C ARG A 223 -11.50 5.09 10.85
N ARG A 224 -11.94 3.83 10.88
CA ARG A 224 -12.02 3.02 12.11
C ARG A 224 -10.66 2.53 12.61
N TYR A 225 -9.64 2.56 11.76
CA TYR A 225 -8.30 2.11 12.12
C TYR A 225 -7.52 3.21 12.83
N PRO A 226 -6.59 2.85 13.72
CA PRO A 226 -5.77 3.81 14.44
C PRO A 226 -4.98 4.73 13.51
N ARG A 227 -4.79 5.97 13.95
CA ARG A 227 -3.98 7.00 13.26
C ARG A 227 -2.48 6.90 13.54
N LYS A 228 -2.09 5.96 14.40
CA LYS A 228 -0.69 5.70 14.77
C LYS A 228 -0.33 4.25 14.44
N ILE A 229 0.96 4.03 14.22
CA ILE A 229 1.56 2.70 14.03
C ILE A 229 2.00 2.15 15.38
#